data_AF-A0A1C5AZ34-F1
#
_entry.id   AF-A0A1C5AZ34-F1
#
_cell.length_a   1.000
_cell.length_b   1.000
_cell.length_c   1.000
_cell.angle_alpha   90.00
_cell.angle_beta   90.00
_cell.angle_gamma   90.00
#
_symmetry.space_group_name_H-M   'P 1'
#
loop_
_entity.id
_entity.type
_entity.pdbx_description
1 polymer ?
#
loop_
_entity_poly.entity_id
_entity_poly.type
_entity_poly.pdbx_seq_one_letter_code
_entity_poly.pdbx_strand_id
1 'polypeptide(L)'
;MTMYKEACLPLVCTYDSDADAAYVYLQHPVAPGASERMATFDFDQGMFNLDLDREGRILGLEVLGASRHLPPALLQAILAEGQATPEGS
;
A
#
# COMPACT_ATOMS: atom_id res chain seq x y z
N MET A 1 24.37 20.70 6.16
CA MET A 1 23.58 19.62 6.77
C MET A 1 22.13 20.05 6.75
N THR A 2 21.31 19.44 5.89
CA THR A 2 19.87 19.68 5.88
C THR A 2 19.27 18.92 7.06
N MET A 3 18.55 19.62 7.94
CA MET A 3 17.85 19.01 9.08
C MET A 3 16.48 18.55 8.58
N TYR A 4 16.17 17.26 8.68
CA TYR A 4 14.84 16.72 8.38
C TYR A 4 14.03 16.65 9.68
N LYS A 5 12.72 16.87 9.60
CA LYS A 5 11.79 16.63 10.70
C LYS A 5 11.19 15.24 10.50
N GLU A 6 11.18 14.44 11.55
CA GLU A 6 10.60 13.11 11.54
C GLU A 6 9.22 13.14 12.22
N ALA A 7 8.29 12.37 11.68
CA ALA A 7 7.00 12.08 12.28
C ALA A 7 6.74 10.58 12.15
N CYS A 8 6.34 9.94 13.25
CA CYS A 8 5.95 8.54 13.25
C CYS A 8 4.42 8.48 13.26
N LEU A 9 3.84 8.09 12.14
CA LEU A 9 2.39 7.99 11.96
C LEU A 9 2.02 6.51 11.76
N PRO A 10 0.97 6.01 12.43
CA PRO A 10 0.44 4.69 12.09
C PRO A 10 -0.16 4.73 10.69
N LEU A 11 0.07 3.67 9.91
CA LEU A 11 -0.48 3.50 8.57
C LEU A 11 -1.34 2.23 8.55
N VAL A 12 -2.39 2.25 7.75
CA VAL A 12 -3.14 1.04 7.42
C VAL A 12 -2.44 0.35 6.27
N CYS A 13 -2.33 -0.96 6.36
CA CYS A 13 -1.77 -1.80 5.32
C CYS A 13 -2.64 -3.05 5.18
N THR A 14 -2.77 -3.58 3.96
CA THR A 14 -3.45 -4.84 3.69
C THR A 14 -2.50 -5.78 2.95
N TYR A 15 -2.77 -7.08 3.07
CA TYR A 15 -2.09 -8.11 2.30
C TYR A 15 -3.12 -9.12 1.80
N ASP A 16 -3.12 -9.34 0.49
CA ASP A 16 -3.88 -10.37 -0.19
C ASP A 16 -2.91 -11.52 -0.52
N SER A 17 -3.14 -12.68 0.12
CA SER A 17 -2.32 -13.86 -0.07
C SER A 17 -2.54 -14.56 -1.41
N ASP A 18 -3.73 -14.42 -2.01
CA ASP A 18 -4.07 -15.08 -3.26
C ASP A 18 -3.37 -14.38 -4.44
N ALA A 19 -3.26 -13.05 -4.38
CA ALA A 19 -2.54 -12.24 -5.36
C ALA A 19 -1.04 -12.02 -5.04
N ASP A 20 -0.57 -12.41 -3.84
CA ASP A 20 0.70 -11.98 -3.27
C ASP A 20 0.90 -10.45 -3.40
N ALA A 21 -0.10 -9.72 -2.93
CA ALA A 21 -0.19 -8.27 -3.09
C ALA A 21 -0.31 -7.58 -1.73
N ALA A 22 0.37 -6.47 -1.55
CA ALA A 22 0.22 -5.62 -0.37
C ALA A 22 -0.14 -4.20 -0.77
N TYR A 23 -1.01 -3.57 0.00
CA TYR A 23 -1.32 -2.14 -0.15
C TYR A 23 -0.88 -1.37 1.09
N VAL A 24 -0.15 -0.28 0.89
CA VAL A 24 0.20 0.68 1.94
C VAL A 24 -0.60 1.96 1.72
N TYR A 25 -1.54 2.24 2.62
CA TYR A 25 -2.40 3.40 2.52
C TYR A 25 -1.71 4.63 3.11
N LEU A 26 -1.48 5.66 2.30
CA LEU A 26 -1.11 7.00 2.78
C LEU A 26 -2.35 7.82 3.18
N GLN A 27 -3.50 7.44 2.64
CA GLN A 27 -4.82 7.90 3.04
C GLN A 27 -5.73 6.69 3.24
N HIS A 28 -6.39 6.59 4.40
CA HIS A 28 -7.38 5.54 4.68
C HIS A 28 -8.54 6.10 5.54
N PRO A 29 -9.81 5.77 5.22
CA PRO A 29 -10.25 5.01 4.05
C PRO A 29 -10.08 5.79 2.75
N VAL A 30 -9.88 5.07 1.64
CA VAL A 30 -9.93 5.65 0.29
C VAL A 30 -11.38 5.62 -0.17
N ALA A 31 -11.95 6.78 -0.53
CA ALA A 31 -13.32 6.83 -1.02
C ALA A 31 -13.44 6.10 -2.37
N PRO A 32 -14.59 5.45 -2.66
CA PRO A 32 -14.82 4.84 -3.97
C PRO A 32 -14.58 5.85 -5.10
N GLY A 33 -13.78 5.46 -6.10
CA GLY A 33 -13.43 6.32 -7.23
C GLY A 33 -12.39 7.41 -6.93
N ALA A 34 -11.79 7.44 -5.74
CA ALA A 34 -10.76 8.43 -5.41
C ALA A 34 -9.44 8.18 -6.16
N SER A 35 -9.08 6.93 -6.46
CA SER A 35 -7.97 6.64 -7.38
C SER A 35 -8.44 6.90 -8.81
N GLU A 36 -8.08 8.06 -9.34
CA GLU A 36 -8.41 8.45 -10.72
C GLU A 36 -7.26 8.13 -11.68
N ARG A 37 -6.03 8.00 -11.17
CA ARG A 37 -4.84 7.76 -11.96
C ARG A 37 -3.91 6.80 -11.23
N MET A 38 -3.32 5.88 -11.99
CA MET A 38 -2.34 4.93 -11.50
C MET A 38 -1.02 5.12 -12.24
N ALA A 39 0.07 5.31 -11.51
CA ALA A 39 1.41 5.30 -12.07
C ALA A 39 2.05 3.94 -11.78
N THR A 40 2.14 3.11 -12.82
CA THR A 40 2.67 1.75 -12.74
C THR A 40 4.16 1.70 -13.06
N PHE A 41 4.90 1.02 -12.20
CA PHE A 41 6.29 0.64 -12.43
C PHE A 41 6.34 -0.89 -12.60
N ASP A 42 6.58 -1.33 -13.83
CA ASP A 42 6.68 -2.74 -14.18
C ASP A 42 8.15 -3.17 -14.15
N PHE A 43 8.45 -4.20 -13.35
CA PHE A 43 9.77 -4.81 -13.25
C PHE A 43 9.65 -6.32 -13.45
N ASP A 44 10.73 -6.97 -13.89
CA ASP A 44 10.75 -8.41 -14.19
C ASP A 44 10.27 -9.33 -13.05
N GLN A 45 10.27 -8.86 -11.80
CA GLN A 45 9.95 -9.65 -10.62
C GLN A 45 8.76 -9.13 -9.83
N GLY A 46 8.04 -8.12 -10.33
CA GLY A 46 6.92 -7.52 -9.63
C GLY A 46 6.53 -6.18 -10.22
N MET A 47 5.35 -5.72 -9.84
CA MET A 47 4.78 -4.48 -10.33
C MET A 47 4.35 -3.63 -9.14
N PHE A 48 4.56 -2.32 -9.26
CA PHE A 48 4.24 -1.36 -8.22
C PHE A 48 3.29 -0.32 -8.78
N ASN A 49 2.17 -0.09 -8.11
CA ASN A 49 1.18 0.88 -8.54
C ASN A 49 1.08 2.01 -7.51
N LEU A 50 1.35 3.23 -7.96
CA LEU A 50 1.13 4.43 -7.16
C LEU A 50 -0.24 5.01 -7.52
N ASP A 51 -1.18 4.95 -6.59
CA ASP A 51 -2.52 5.51 -6.78
C ASP A 51 -2.53 7.01 -6.50
N LEU A 52 -3.14 7.76 -7.41
CA LEU A 52 -3.23 9.21 -7.37
C LEU A 52 -4.68 9.67 -7.44
N ASP A 53 -4.99 10.70 -6.67
CA ASP A 53 -6.23 11.45 -6.85
C ASP A 53 -6.22 12.32 -8.11
N ARG A 54 -7.34 12.99 -8.37
CA ARG A 54 -7.52 13.91 -9.50
C ARG A 54 -6.48 15.02 -9.54
N GLU A 55 -6.09 15.51 -8.38
CA GLU A 55 -5.10 16.56 -8.19
C GLU A 55 -3.66 16.05 -8.27
N GLY A 56 -3.45 14.73 -8.38
CA GLY A 56 -2.15 14.10 -8.46
C GLY A 56 -1.47 13.87 -7.10
N ARG A 57 -2.24 13.88 -5.99
CA ARG A 57 -1.76 13.51 -4.66
C ARG A 57 -1.79 12.00 -4.49
N ILE A 58 -0.85 11.48 -3.73
CA ILE A 58 -0.69 10.04 -3.52
C ILE A 58 -1.70 9.55 -2.49
N LEU A 59 -2.46 8.53 -2.85
CA LEU A 59 -3.42 7.85 -1.96
C LEU A 59 -2.78 6.63 -1.30
N GLY A 60 -1.95 5.90 -2.04
CA GLY A 60 -1.25 4.73 -1.55
C GLY A 60 -0.37 4.06 -2.60
N LEU A 61 0.20 2.94 -2.19
CA LEU A 61 1.11 2.11 -2.97
C LEU A 61 0.65 0.66 -2.91
N GLU A 62 0.39 0.07 -4.07
CA GLU A 62 0.21 -1.36 -4.23
C GLU A 62 1.53 -2.00 -4.69
N VAL A 63 1.86 -3.15 -4.09
CA VAL A 63 3.05 -3.94 -4.38
C VAL A 63 2.62 -5.36 -4.75
N LEU A 64 2.79 -5.74 -6.01
CA LEU A 64 2.61 -7.11 -6.50
C LEU A 64 3.91 -7.91 -6.31
N GLY A 65 3.80 -9.15 -5.82
CA GLY A 65 4.95 -9.92 -5.32
C GLY A 65 5.42 -9.42 -3.95
N ALA A 66 4.49 -9.00 -3.09
CA ALA A 66 4.78 -8.35 -1.82
C ALA A 66 5.65 -9.21 -0.89
N SER A 67 5.47 -10.54 -0.91
CA SER A 67 6.29 -11.49 -0.16
C SER A 67 7.79 -11.38 -0.46
N ARG A 68 8.13 -10.94 -1.68
CA ARG A 68 9.50 -10.77 -2.16
C ARG A 68 10.03 -9.35 -1.95
N HIS A 69 9.17 -8.34 -2.14
CA HIS A 69 9.58 -6.94 -2.26
C HIS A 69 9.42 -6.13 -0.98
N LEU A 70 8.52 -6.51 -0.07
CA LEU A 70 8.40 -5.82 1.21
C LEU A 70 9.52 -6.19 2.16
N PRO A 71 9.99 -5.24 3.00
CA PRO A 71 10.83 -5.57 4.13
C PRO A 71 10.15 -6.63 5.00
N PRO A 72 10.86 -7.72 5.39
CA PRO A 72 10.23 -8.83 6.12
C PRO A 72 9.52 -8.40 7.41
N ALA A 73 10.05 -7.41 8.12
CA ALA A 73 9.43 -6.88 9.34
C ALA A 73 8.09 -6.19 9.07
N LEU A 74 7.96 -5.47 7.95
CA LEU A 74 6.70 -4.83 7.55
C LEU A 74 5.67 -5.90 7.18
N LEU A 75 6.05 -6.85 6.32
CA LEU A 75 5.16 -7.95 5.93
C LEU A 75 4.66 -8.74 7.15
N GLN A 76 5.56 -9.06 8.09
CA GLN A 76 5.18 -9.74 9.33
C GLN A 76 4.22 -8.92 10.19
N ALA A 77 4.41 -7.60 10.28
CA ALA A 77 3.48 -6.73 11.00
C ALA A 77 2.08 -6.75 10.36
N ILE A 78 1.99 -6.69 9.02
CA ILE A 78 0.72 -6.76 8.29
C ILE A 78 0.01 -8.10 8.56
N LEU A 79 0.75 -9.21 8.51
CA LEU A 79 0.21 -10.55 8.75
C LEU A 79 -0.20 -10.79 10.21
N ALA A 80 0.52 -10.19 11.17
CA ALA A 80 0.25 -10.36 12.59
C ALA A 80 -0.93 -9.51 13.10
N GLU A 81 -1.14 -8.33 12.52
CA GLU A 81 -2.19 -7.40 12.93
C GLU A 81 -3.49 -7.51 12.09
N GLY A 82 -3.51 -8.38 11.08
CA GLY A 82 -4.67 -8.59 10.21
C GLY A 82 -5.89 -9.09 10.99
N GLN A 83 -6.86 -8.19 11.23
CA GLN A 83 -8.24 -8.62 11.44
C GLN A 83 -8.87 -8.89 10.08
N ALA A 84 -9.43 -10.09 9.90
CA ALA A 84 -10.24 -10.41 8.73
C ALA A 84 -11.45 -9.47 8.71
N THR A 85 -11.50 -8.55 7.75
CA THR A 85 -12.72 -7.77 7.50
C THR A 85 -13.53 -8.57 6.47
N PRO A 86 -14.73 -9.08 6.81
CA PRO A 86 -15.53 -9.79 5.82
C PRO A 86 -15.97 -8.82 4.73
N GLU A 87 -15.72 -9.18 3.47
CA GLU A 87 -16.28 -8.48 2.33
C GLU A 87 -17.80 -8.66 2.30
N GLY A 88 -18.55 -7.54 2.20
CA GLY A 88 -19.93 -7.45 1.71
C GLY A 88 -20.99 -8.35 2.35
N SER A 89 -21.83 -7.78 3.21
CA SER A 89 -23.21 -8.26 3.43
C SER A 89 -24.18 -7.60 2.45
#